data_AF-A0A922XC32-F1
#
_entry.id   AF-A0A922XC32-F1
#
_cell.length_a   1.000
_cell.length_b   1.000
_cell.length_c   1.000
_cell.angle_alpha   90.00
_cell.angle_beta   90.00
_cell.angle_gamma   90.00
#
_symmetry.space_group_name_H-M   'P 1'
#
loop_
_entity.id
_entity.type
_entity.pdbx_description
1 polymer ?
#
loop_
_entity_poly.entity_id
_entity_poly.type
_entity_poly.pdbx_seq_one_letter_code
_entity_poly.pdbx_strand_id
1 'polypeptide(L)'
;MSTVEYNFNLGNFHSPTPAPIVPPTVGTRRPLHRICDVRQEQGVSIRSAARRLGVSMQEVREQENPTHDLSLSQLVRWQEVLEVPLADLLVDSSGPLSEPVNQRARMLRVMKTAKALEESATDAPIQRLTAMLITQLVEVMPELKEVSAWHSVGQRRTQDEMGRIIERTIPDSFFGDSSY
;
A
#
# COMPACT_ATOMS: atom_id res chain seq x y z
N MET A 1 -54.07 -16.46 -2.01
CA MET A 1 -52.87 -15.61 -2.07
C MET A 1 -51.79 -16.31 -1.26
N SER A 2 -50.75 -16.82 -1.91
CA SER A 2 -49.68 -17.61 -1.28
C SER A 2 -48.43 -16.75 -1.21
N THR A 3 -47.99 -16.41 0.00
CA THR A 3 -46.78 -15.61 0.25
C THR A 3 -45.60 -16.57 0.37
N VAL A 4 -44.69 -16.53 -0.60
CA VAL A 4 -43.45 -17.32 -0.58
C VAL A 4 -42.44 -16.55 0.27
N GLU A 5 -42.11 -17.10 1.45
CA GLU A 5 -41.01 -16.58 2.27
C GLU A 5 -39.67 -17.02 1.68
N TYR A 6 -38.89 -16.07 1.18
CA TYR A 6 -37.50 -16.32 0.77
C TYR A 6 -36.60 -16.20 1.98
N ASN A 7 -36.17 -17.35 2.52
CA ASN A 7 -35.18 -17.41 3.59
C ASN A 7 -33.77 -17.32 2.98
N PHE A 8 -33.19 -16.12 2.93
CA PHE A 8 -31.79 -15.94 2.50
C PHE A 8 -30.86 -16.35 3.64
N ASN A 9 -30.29 -17.55 3.51
CA ASN A 9 -29.29 -18.08 4.42
C ASN A 9 -27.94 -17.35 4.17
N LEU A 10 -27.68 -16.26 4.89
CA LEU A 10 -26.38 -15.57 4.91
C LEU A 10 -25.39 -16.43 5.71
N GLY A 11 -24.72 -17.36 5.00
CA GLY A 11 -23.58 -18.10 5.56
C GLY A 11 -22.51 -17.16 6.11
N ASN A 12 -21.89 -17.56 7.22
CA ASN A 12 -20.85 -16.88 7.99
C ASN A 12 -20.04 -15.80 7.22
N PHE A 13 -20.50 -14.55 7.27
CA PHE A 13 -19.66 -13.40 6.98
C PHE A 13 -18.81 -13.09 8.23
N HIS A 14 -17.55 -13.50 8.23
CA HIS A 14 -16.58 -12.96 9.18
C HIS A 14 -16.34 -11.50 8.79
N SER A 15 -17.06 -10.57 9.42
CA SER A 15 -16.72 -9.15 9.36
C SER A 15 -15.31 -9.01 9.93
N PRO A 16 -14.32 -8.46 9.20
CA PRO A 16 -13.05 -8.14 9.79
C PRO A 16 -13.32 -7.19 10.96
N THR A 17 -13.00 -7.64 12.18
CA THR A 17 -13.10 -6.80 13.37
C THR A 17 -12.39 -5.49 13.06
N PRO A 18 -13.05 -4.32 13.15
CA PRO A 18 -12.37 -3.06 12.94
C PRO A 18 -11.20 -3.02 13.91
N ALA A 19 -10.00 -2.80 13.38
CA ALA A 19 -8.80 -2.66 14.19
C ALA A 19 -9.10 -1.65 15.32
N PRO A 20 -8.65 -1.91 16.56
CA PRO A 20 -8.89 -0.98 17.65
C PRO A 20 -8.45 0.42 17.21
N ILE A 21 -9.36 1.39 17.32
CA ILE A 21 -9.06 2.80 17.08
C ILE A 21 -8.08 3.18 18.19
N VAL A 22 -6.79 3.08 17.90
CA VAL A 22 -5.75 3.55 18.81
C VAL A 22 -5.95 5.06 18.91
N PRO A 23 -6.29 5.61 20.10
CA PRO A 23 -6.40 7.05 20.24
C PRO A 23 -5.06 7.68 19.84
N PRO A 24 -5.06 8.81 19.10
CA PRO A 24 -3.82 9.46 18.72
C PRO A 24 -3.02 9.75 20.00
N THR A 25 -1.84 9.15 20.13
CA THR A 25 -0.96 9.36 21.27
C THR A 25 -0.55 10.83 21.28
N VAL A 26 -1.21 11.61 22.13
CA VAL A 26 -0.91 13.02 22.35
C VAL A 26 0.47 13.11 22.99
N GLY A 27 1.47 13.57 22.24
CA GLY A 27 2.69 14.13 22.83
C GLY A 27 4.04 13.71 22.23
N THR A 28 4.14 12.70 21.38
CA THR A 28 5.41 12.38 20.72
C THR A 28 5.52 13.14 19.39
N ARG A 29 6.54 14.01 19.25
CA ARG A 29 6.85 14.65 17.96
C ARG A 29 7.10 13.54 16.94
N ARG A 30 6.24 13.50 15.93
CA ARG A 30 6.29 12.48 14.88
C ARG A 30 7.58 12.65 14.07
N PRO A 31 8.29 11.56 13.73
CA PRO A 31 9.43 11.63 12.82
C PRO A 31 8.94 12.06 11.43
N LEU A 32 9.61 13.06 10.85
CA LEU A 32 9.33 13.67 9.55
C LEU A 32 10.18 13.02 8.45
N HIS A 33 11.41 12.64 8.76
CA HIS A 33 12.39 12.11 7.82
C HIS A 33 13.29 11.04 8.46
N ARG A 34 13.98 10.27 7.63
CA ARG A 34 14.85 9.13 8.02
C ARG A 34 16.27 9.24 7.48
N ILE A 35 16.75 10.47 7.27
CA ILE A 35 18.07 10.80 6.71
C ILE A 35 19.23 10.10 7.46
N CYS A 36 19.16 10.00 8.79
CA CYS A 36 20.18 9.33 9.58
C CYS A 36 20.34 7.85 9.17
N ASP A 37 19.22 7.16 8.98
CA ASP A 37 19.19 5.76 8.59
C ASP A 37 19.73 5.59 7.17
N VAL A 38 19.21 6.40 6.24
CA VAL A 38 19.64 6.37 4.82
C VAL A 38 21.13 6.70 4.68
N ARG A 39 21.64 7.68 5.42
CA ARG A 39 23.08 8.00 5.41
C ARG A 39 23.92 6.80 5.86
N GLN A 40 23.49 6.09 6.89
CA GLN A 40 24.17 4.89 7.39
C GLN A 40 24.12 3.75 6.37
N GLU A 41 22.96 3.52 5.75
CA GLU A 41 22.77 2.54 4.68
C GLU A 41 23.69 2.82 3.48
N GLN A 42 23.87 4.09 3.10
CA GLN A 42 24.78 4.52 2.04
C GLN A 42 26.27 4.57 2.46
N GLY A 43 26.59 4.25 3.72
CA GLY A 43 27.97 4.25 4.22
C GLY A 43 28.64 5.63 4.28
N VAL A 44 27.87 6.72 4.24
CA VAL A 44 28.41 8.09 4.27
C VAL A 44 28.66 8.52 5.71
N SER A 45 29.89 8.92 6.05
CA SER A 45 30.18 9.45 7.40
C SER A 45 29.62 10.87 7.60
N ILE A 46 29.32 11.25 8.84
CA ILE A 46 28.90 12.63 9.20
C ILE A 46 29.89 13.68 8.68
N ARG A 47 31.20 13.39 8.74
CA ARG A 47 32.24 14.29 8.23
C ARG A 47 32.18 14.45 6.71
N SER A 48 31.91 13.35 5.99
CA SER A 48 31.73 13.39 4.53
C SER A 48 30.47 14.18 4.16
N ALA A 49 29.36 13.94 4.86
CA ALA A 49 28.11 14.68 4.69
C ALA A 49 28.31 16.18 4.95
N ALA A 50 28.94 16.56 6.06
CA ALA A 50 29.23 17.95 6.40
C ALA A 50 30.06 18.65 5.32
N ARG A 51 31.11 17.98 4.81
CA ARG A 51 31.96 18.51 3.73
C ARG A 51 31.18 18.69 2.42
N ARG A 52 30.32 17.74 2.04
CA ARG A 52 29.53 17.81 0.79
C ARG A 52 28.39 18.82 0.88
N LEU A 53 27.74 18.93 2.04
CA LEU A 53 26.68 19.90 2.30
C LEU A 53 27.19 21.32 2.55
N GLY A 54 28.48 21.48 2.86
CA GLY A 54 29.09 22.78 3.17
C GLY A 54 28.70 23.33 4.53
N VAL A 55 28.34 22.47 5.49
CA VAL A 55 27.84 22.83 6.83
C VAL A 55 28.69 22.22 7.94
N SER A 56 28.46 22.64 9.19
CA SER A 56 29.18 22.08 10.32
C SER A 56 28.72 20.64 10.64
N MET A 57 29.59 19.82 11.25
CA MET A 57 29.18 18.48 11.72
C MET A 57 28.09 18.52 12.79
N GLN A 58 27.99 19.62 13.54
CA GLN A 58 26.91 19.82 14.51
C GLN A 58 25.58 20.03 13.78
N GLU A 59 25.57 20.87 12.76
CA GLU A 59 24.39 21.12 11.94
C GLU A 59 23.92 19.84 11.23
N VAL A 60 24.84 19.01 10.74
CA VAL A 60 24.47 17.68 10.20
C VAL A 60 23.76 16.81 11.24
N ARG A 61 24.22 16.81 12.50
CA ARG A 61 23.58 16.04 13.58
C ARG A 61 22.21 16.59 13.95
N GLU A 62 22.04 17.91 13.91
CA GLU A 62 20.75 18.55 14.12
C GLU A 62 19.78 18.19 12.98
N GLN A 63 20.23 18.23 11.73
CA GLN A 63 19.46 17.84 10.55
C GLN A 63 19.18 16.33 10.49
N GLU A 64 20.02 15.47 11.07
CA GLU A 64 19.79 14.02 11.15
C GLU A 64 18.71 13.63 12.17
N ASN A 65 18.36 14.53 13.11
CA ASN A 65 17.29 14.26 14.07
C ASN A 65 15.97 14.10 13.31
N PRO A 66 15.30 12.94 13.38
CA PRO A 66 14.12 12.64 12.56
C PRO A 66 12.94 13.58 12.81
N THR A 67 12.93 14.34 13.92
CA THR A 67 11.90 15.32 14.26
C THR A 67 12.27 16.76 13.89
N HIS A 68 13.46 16.97 13.32
CA HIS A 68 13.91 18.28 12.86
C HIS A 68 13.16 18.67 11.59
N ASP A 69 12.73 19.93 11.53
CA ASP A 69 12.02 20.43 10.36
C ASP A 69 13.04 20.90 9.32
N LEU A 70 13.14 20.18 8.21
CA LEU A 70 14.04 20.50 7.11
C LEU A 70 13.25 21.21 6.01
N SER A 71 13.78 22.33 5.53
CA SER A 71 13.26 22.95 4.31
C SER A 71 13.41 22.00 3.12
N LEU A 72 12.53 22.14 2.11
CA LEU A 72 12.62 21.34 0.88
C LEU A 72 13.99 21.50 0.20
N SER A 73 14.57 22.70 0.21
CA SER A 73 15.91 22.95 -0.32
C SER A 73 17.02 22.22 0.45
N GLN A 74 16.85 21.99 1.76
CA GLN A 74 17.77 21.14 2.52
C GLN A 74 17.59 19.66 2.17
N LEU A 75 16.35 19.19 2.05
CA LEU A 75 16.07 17.80 1.65
C LEU A 75 16.61 17.47 0.25
N VAL A 76 16.49 18.36 -0.72
CA VAL A 76 17.07 18.19 -2.06
C VAL A 76 18.61 18.14 -2.01
N ARG A 77 19.24 18.96 -1.15
CA ARG A 77 20.70 18.85 -0.95
C ARG A 77 21.10 17.52 -0.33
N TRP A 78 20.32 16.99 0.61
CA TRP A 78 20.53 15.66 1.15
C TRP A 78 20.35 14.56 0.10
N GLN A 79 19.37 14.71 -0.78
CA GLN A 79 19.13 13.84 -1.92
C GLN A 79 20.37 13.75 -2.82
N GLU A 80 20.95 14.89 -3.18
CA GLU A 80 22.17 14.97 -4.01
C GLU A 80 23.38 14.36 -3.31
N VAL A 81 23.54 14.61 -2.00
CA VAL A 81 24.70 14.14 -1.23
C VAL A 81 24.69 12.63 -0.99
N LEU A 82 23.49 12.05 -0.84
CA LEU A 82 23.26 10.63 -0.60
C LEU A 82 22.97 9.84 -1.88
N GLU A 83 22.74 10.52 -3.00
CA GLU A 83 22.42 9.92 -4.31
C GLU A 83 21.20 8.98 -4.27
N VAL A 84 20.21 9.32 -3.45
CA VAL A 84 18.95 8.57 -3.30
C VAL A 84 17.76 9.37 -3.82
N PRO A 85 16.63 8.74 -4.18
CA PRO A 85 15.36 9.43 -4.37
C PRO A 85 14.90 10.22 -3.13
N LEU A 86 14.28 11.39 -3.34
CA LEU A 86 13.74 12.22 -2.24
C LEU A 86 12.73 11.46 -1.36
N ALA A 87 11.94 10.57 -1.96
CA ALA A 87 10.95 9.76 -1.25
C ALA A 87 11.58 8.89 -0.17
N ASP A 88 12.79 8.38 -0.40
CA ASP A 88 13.49 7.47 0.53
C ASP A 88 13.98 8.20 1.79
N LEU A 89 14.14 9.53 1.71
CA LEU A 89 14.52 10.36 2.86
C LEU A 89 13.33 10.65 3.80
N LEU A 90 12.11 10.49 3.32
CA LEU A 90 10.89 10.78 4.09
C LEU A 90 10.43 9.54 4.87
N VAL A 91 9.78 9.77 6.01
CA VAL A 91 9.11 8.69 6.72
C VAL A 91 7.76 8.44 6.06
N ASP A 92 7.56 7.23 5.56
CA ASP A 92 6.26 6.82 5.06
C ASP A 92 5.20 7.05 6.14
N SER A 93 4.12 7.69 5.72
CA SER A 93 2.98 7.81 6.62
C SER A 93 2.34 6.45 6.80
N SER A 94 2.66 5.78 7.90
CA SER A 94 1.99 4.56 8.38
C SER A 94 0.50 4.77 8.71
N GLY A 95 0.00 6.00 8.56
CA GLY A 95 -1.43 6.28 8.57
C GLY A 95 -2.11 5.71 7.33
N PRO A 96 -3.43 5.45 7.39
CA PRO A 96 -4.19 5.14 6.20
C PRO A 96 -3.97 6.27 5.16
N LEU A 97 -3.99 5.94 3.87
CA LEU A 97 -3.91 6.92 2.77
C LEU A 97 -4.79 8.14 3.12
N SER A 98 -4.36 9.35 2.76
CA SER A 98 -5.16 10.56 3.05
C SER A 98 -6.64 10.35 2.71
N GLU A 99 -7.56 10.92 3.49
CA GLU A 99 -9.01 10.68 3.33
C GLU A 99 -9.49 10.77 1.87
N PRO A 100 -9.04 11.76 1.05
CA PRO A 100 -9.39 11.81 -0.37
C PRO A 100 -8.88 10.62 -1.19
N VAL A 101 -7.65 10.15 -0.93
CA VAL A 101 -7.04 9.01 -1.62
C VAL A 101 -7.72 7.70 -1.22
N ASN A 102 -8.09 7.56 0.05
CA ASN A 102 -8.85 6.40 0.54
C ASN A 102 -10.26 6.36 -0.04
N GLN A 103 -10.95 7.50 -0.08
CA GLN A 103 -12.27 7.62 -0.70
C GLN A 103 -12.20 7.22 -2.18
N ARG A 104 -11.20 7.73 -2.91
CA ARG A 104 -10.94 7.36 -4.31
C ARG A 104 -10.67 5.86 -4.46
N ALA A 105 -9.80 5.29 -3.63
CA ALA A 105 -9.49 3.85 -3.66
C ALA A 105 -10.71 2.97 -3.36
N ARG A 106 -11.62 3.41 -2.46
CA ARG A 106 -12.89 2.73 -2.19
C ARG A 106 -13.82 2.77 -3.40
N MET A 107 -14.00 3.96 -3.99
CA MET A 107 -14.85 4.14 -5.17
C MET A 107 -14.34 3.36 -6.38
N LEU A 108 -13.01 3.31 -6.59
CA LEU A 108 -12.39 2.46 -7.61
C LEU A 108 -12.73 0.99 -7.42
N ARG A 109 -12.65 0.46 -6.19
CA ARG A 109 -13.03 -0.93 -5.91
C ARG A 109 -14.51 -1.20 -6.22
N VAL A 110 -15.39 -0.28 -5.84
CA VAL A 110 -16.83 -0.41 -6.13
C VAL A 110 -17.09 -0.40 -7.65
N MET A 111 -16.44 0.48 -8.42
CA MET A 111 -16.57 0.51 -9.88
C MET A 111 -16.06 -0.78 -10.53
N LYS A 112 -14.88 -1.28 -10.12
CA LYS A 112 -14.34 -2.55 -10.63
C LYS A 112 -15.30 -3.72 -10.38
N THR A 113 -15.95 -3.74 -9.22
CA THR A 113 -16.98 -4.73 -8.90
C THR A 113 -18.20 -4.56 -9.79
N ALA A 114 -18.72 -3.34 -9.94
CA ALA A 114 -19.86 -3.07 -10.83
C ALA A 114 -19.56 -3.49 -12.29
N LYS A 115 -18.36 -3.20 -12.79
CA LYS A 115 -17.88 -3.63 -14.11
C LYS A 115 -17.77 -5.16 -14.24
N ALA A 116 -17.31 -5.86 -13.20
CA ALA A 116 -17.31 -7.32 -13.19
C ALA A 116 -18.73 -7.93 -13.17
N LEU A 117 -19.68 -7.28 -12.47
CA LEU A 117 -21.09 -7.66 -12.55
C LEU A 117 -21.66 -7.43 -13.95
N GLU A 118 -21.27 -6.36 -14.63
CA GLU A 118 -21.72 -6.04 -15.99
C GLU A 118 -21.25 -7.13 -16.96
N GLU A 119 -20.00 -7.57 -16.84
CA GLU A 119 -19.41 -8.64 -17.66
C GLU A 119 -20.03 -10.02 -17.38
N SER A 120 -20.41 -10.32 -16.14
CA SER A 120 -20.97 -11.63 -15.75
C SER A 120 -22.49 -11.75 -15.83
N ALA A 121 -23.22 -10.62 -15.93
CA ALA A 121 -24.68 -10.62 -15.93
C ALA A 121 -25.26 -11.21 -17.22
N THR A 122 -25.91 -12.37 -17.10
CA THR A 122 -26.58 -13.04 -18.24
C THR A 122 -28.03 -12.58 -18.39
N ASP A 123 -28.69 -12.20 -17.29
CA ASP A 123 -30.11 -11.84 -17.28
C ASP A 123 -30.34 -10.35 -17.56
N ALA A 124 -31.28 -10.04 -18.46
CA ALA A 124 -31.62 -8.67 -18.85
C ALA A 124 -32.02 -7.72 -17.68
N PRO A 125 -32.70 -8.18 -16.61
CA PRO A 125 -32.93 -7.35 -15.42
C PRO A 125 -31.64 -6.96 -14.69
N ILE A 126 -30.69 -7.90 -14.57
CA ILE A 126 -29.42 -7.70 -13.86
C ILE A 126 -28.52 -6.77 -14.68
N GLN A 127 -28.46 -6.94 -16.00
CA GLN A 127 -27.73 -6.05 -16.89
C GLN A 127 -28.20 -4.59 -16.77
N ARG A 128 -29.53 -4.36 -16.75
CA ARG A 128 -30.09 -3.01 -16.58
C ARG A 128 -29.75 -2.39 -15.23
N LEU A 129 -29.83 -3.17 -14.15
CA LEU A 129 -29.46 -2.71 -12.81
C LEU A 129 -27.98 -2.35 -12.73
N THR A 130 -27.09 -3.16 -13.30
CA THR A 130 -25.65 -2.89 -13.28
C THR A 130 -25.27 -1.68 -14.13
N ALA A 131 -25.87 -1.51 -15.31
CA ALA A 131 -25.66 -0.33 -16.15
C ALA A 131 -26.09 0.97 -15.43
N MET A 132 -27.22 0.93 -14.71
CA MET A 132 -27.67 2.04 -13.88
C MET A 132 -26.70 2.33 -12.73
N LEU A 133 -26.22 1.30 -12.04
CA LEU A 133 -25.22 1.45 -10.96
C LEU A 133 -23.93 2.09 -11.46
N ILE A 134 -23.42 1.66 -12.63
CA ILE A 134 -22.22 2.26 -13.23
C ILE A 134 -22.46 3.74 -13.55
N THR A 135 -23.63 4.07 -14.10
CA THR A 135 -23.99 5.47 -14.40
C THR A 135 -23.97 6.33 -13.13
N GLN A 136 -24.60 5.86 -12.04
CA GLN A 136 -24.61 6.56 -10.75
C GLN A 136 -23.21 6.73 -10.15
N LEU A 137 -22.33 5.73 -10.30
CA LEU A 137 -20.95 5.82 -9.82
C LEU A 137 -20.14 6.86 -10.60
N VAL A 138 -20.32 6.95 -11.92
CA VAL A 138 -19.65 7.97 -12.76
C VAL A 138 -20.16 9.38 -12.43
N GLU A 139 -21.45 9.55 -12.13
CA GLU A 139 -22.00 10.84 -11.69
C GLU A 139 -21.37 11.31 -10.37
N VAL A 140 -21.18 10.40 -9.41
CA VAL A 140 -20.54 10.70 -8.12
C VAL A 140 -19.04 10.97 -8.30
N MET A 141 -18.37 10.28 -9.22
CA MET A 141 -16.93 10.40 -9.43
C MET A 141 -16.55 10.16 -10.91
N PRO A 142 -16.39 11.22 -11.74
CA PRO A 142 -16.30 11.11 -13.20
C PRO A 142 -15.03 10.40 -13.68
N GLU A 143 -13.97 10.44 -12.89
CA GLU A 143 -12.71 9.71 -13.12
C GLU A 143 -12.88 8.19 -13.12
N LEU A 144 -14.02 7.65 -12.67
CA LEU A 144 -14.32 6.22 -12.74
C LEU A 144 -14.67 5.72 -14.15
N LYS A 145 -14.88 6.61 -15.12
CA LYS A 145 -15.33 6.26 -16.48
C LYS A 145 -14.37 5.32 -17.22
N GLU A 146 -13.08 5.43 -16.94
CA GLU A 146 -12.02 4.68 -17.62
C GLU A 146 -11.64 3.38 -16.90
N VAL A 147 -12.34 3.04 -15.82
CA VAL A 147 -12.00 1.90 -14.97
C VAL A 147 -12.55 0.60 -15.57
N SER A 148 -11.66 -0.35 -15.82
CA SER A 148 -12.02 -1.71 -16.25
C SER A 148 -12.51 -2.56 -15.07
N ALA A 149 -13.17 -3.69 -15.35
CA ALA A 149 -13.46 -4.69 -14.34
C ALA A 149 -12.19 -5.19 -13.63
N TRP A 150 -12.37 -5.84 -12.48
CA TRP A 150 -11.31 -6.67 -11.92
C TRP A 150 -10.81 -7.63 -13.00
N HIS A 151 -9.51 -7.63 -13.28
CA HIS A 151 -8.94 -8.68 -14.12
C HIS A 151 -9.33 -10.01 -13.49
N SER A 152 -9.94 -10.91 -14.25
CA SER A 152 -10.34 -12.25 -13.81
C SER A 152 -9.13 -13.17 -13.56
N VAL A 153 -8.00 -12.64 -13.08
CA VAL A 153 -6.77 -13.38 -12.76
C VAL A 153 -6.94 -14.07 -11.40
N GLY A 154 -7.88 -15.00 -11.37
CA GLY A 154 -7.74 -16.24 -10.64
C GLY A 154 -7.55 -17.31 -11.70
N GLN A 155 -6.34 -17.41 -12.27
CA GLN A 155 -5.98 -18.61 -13.01
C GLN A 155 -6.19 -19.75 -12.02
N ARG A 156 -7.23 -20.57 -12.25
CA ARG A 156 -7.42 -21.81 -11.51
C ARG A 156 -6.11 -22.56 -11.70
N ARG A 157 -5.29 -22.67 -10.66
CA ARG A 157 -4.24 -23.67 -10.62
C ARG A 157 -4.94 -24.97 -10.97
N THR A 158 -4.65 -25.53 -12.13
CA THR A 158 -5.01 -26.92 -12.40
C THR A 158 -4.29 -27.73 -11.34
N GLN A 159 -5.00 -28.67 -10.72
CA GLN A 159 -4.57 -29.44 -9.54
C GLN A 159 -3.24 -30.20 -9.74
N ASP A 160 -2.68 -30.18 -10.94
CA ASP A 160 -1.47 -30.88 -11.37
C ASP A 160 -0.21 -29.98 -11.45
N GLU A 161 -0.31 -28.68 -11.18
CA GLU A 161 0.87 -27.79 -11.14
C GLU A 161 1.57 -27.84 -9.77
N MET A 162 2.58 -28.70 -9.66
CA MET A 162 3.55 -28.70 -8.57
C MET A 162 4.22 -27.30 -8.47
N GLY A 163 4.02 -26.59 -7.36
CA GLY A 163 4.46 -25.19 -7.23
C GLY A 163 5.99 -25.00 -7.17
N ARG A 164 6.44 -23.76 -7.45
CA ARG A 164 7.87 -23.33 -7.42
C ARG A 164 8.68 -23.65 -6.15
N ILE A 165 8.01 -24.09 -5.07
CA ILE A 165 8.66 -24.55 -3.84
C ILE A 165 9.37 -25.90 -4.08
N ILE A 166 8.85 -26.74 -4.99
CA ILE A 166 9.49 -28.01 -5.36
C ILE A 166 10.70 -27.77 -6.27
N GLU A 167 10.63 -26.78 -7.18
CA GLU A 167 11.75 -26.39 -8.06
C GLU A 167 12.97 -25.82 -7.29
N ARG A 168 12.79 -25.45 -6.02
CA ARG A 168 13.85 -24.96 -5.14
C ARG A 168 13.96 -25.80 -3.87
N THR A 169 14.13 -27.10 -4.02
CA THR A 169 14.56 -27.95 -2.92
C THR A 169 16.03 -27.66 -2.62
N ILE A 170 16.31 -27.14 -1.42
CA ILE A 170 17.68 -27.06 -0.90
C ILE A 170 18.06 -28.49 -0.51
N PRO A 171 19.15 -29.06 -1.05
CA PRO A 171 19.56 -30.41 -0.68
C PRO A 171 19.94 -30.45 0.80
N ASP A 172 19.52 -31.49 1.53
CA ASP A 172 19.76 -31.64 2.98
C ASP A 172 21.27 -31.61 3.35
N SER A 173 22.16 -31.83 2.38
CA SER A 173 23.61 -31.68 2.52
C SER A 173 24.08 -30.24 2.78
N PHE A 174 23.21 -29.24 2.64
CA PHE A 174 23.53 -27.84 2.97
C PHE A 174 23.57 -27.58 4.49
N PHE A 175 22.90 -28.43 5.29
CA PHE A 175 22.96 -28.40 6.75
C PHE A 175 24.00 -29.43 7.19
N GLY A 176 25.28 -29.08 6.98
CA GLY A 176 26.41 -29.95 7.26
C GLY A 176 26.38 -30.53 8.69
N ASP A 177 26.75 -31.81 8.75
CA ASP A 177 27.09 -32.59 9.92
C ASP A 177 28.02 -31.78 10.84
N SER A 178 27.51 -31.36 11.99
CA SER A 178 28.31 -30.86 13.11
C SER A 178 28.32 -31.92 14.18
N SER A 179 29.12 -32.96 13.95
CA SER A 179 29.43 -33.98 14.96
C SER A 179 30.95 -34.01 15.15
N TYR A 180 31.42 -33.37 16.22
CA TYR A 180 32.67 -33.70 16.89
C TYR A 180 32.41 -34.82 17.90
#